data_AF-A0A0V0YBW3-F1
#
_entry.id   AF-A0A0V0YBW3-F1
#
_cell.length_a   1.000
_cell.length_b   1.000
_cell.length_c   1.000
_cell.angle_alpha   90.00
_cell.angle_beta   90.00
_cell.angle_gamma   90.00
#
_symmetry.space_group_name_H-M   'P 1'
#
loop_
_entity.id
_entity.type
_entity.pdbx_description
1 polymer ?
#
loop_
_entity_poly.entity_id
_entity_poly.type
_entity_poly.pdbx_seq_one_letter_code
_entity_poly.pdbx_strand_id
1 'polypeptide(L)'
;MKYFFLGLLLCFIGVGSGDSSDGLLGVASRLVHQADFLQHNRHYRNVIHATREDSEDGLKLKLRVIETVCSTNHALFIGYVYSSACPDSHVYSSIKCVLTVNDNQTNVVLECNYLLVEHIQRQEI
;
A
#
# COMPACT_ATOMS: atom_id res chain seq x y z
N MET A 1 28.34 -9.46 8.63
CA MET A 1 27.71 -10.70 8.10
C MET A 1 26.42 -10.94 8.85
N LYS A 2 25.26 -10.60 8.27
CA LYS A 2 23.96 -10.90 8.89
C LYS A 2 22.94 -11.13 7.77
N TYR A 3 23.09 -12.28 7.11
CA TYR A 3 22.06 -12.87 6.26
C TYR A 3 20.92 -13.30 7.19
N PHE A 4 19.89 -12.46 7.33
CA PHE A 4 18.69 -12.81 8.08
C PHE A 4 17.71 -13.46 7.10
N PHE A 5 17.59 -14.78 7.25
CA PHE A 5 16.67 -15.69 6.57
C PHE A 5 15.32 -15.05 6.19
N LEU A 6 15.21 -14.59 4.95
CA LEU A 6 13.94 -14.22 4.30
C LEU A 6 13.40 -15.44 3.52
N GLY A 7 13.35 -16.59 4.19
CA GLY A 7 13.18 -17.89 3.53
C GLY A 7 11.89 -18.65 3.86
N LEU A 8 11.04 -18.19 4.78
CA LEU A 8 9.87 -18.96 5.20
C LEU A 8 8.69 -18.05 5.52
N LEU A 9 7.81 -17.80 4.54
CA LEU A 9 6.36 -17.58 4.69
C LEU A 9 5.71 -17.24 3.33
N LEU A 10 5.94 -18.08 2.31
CA LEU A 10 5.25 -18.04 1.01
C LEU A 10 4.15 -19.12 0.92
N CYS A 11 3.46 -19.41 2.02
CA CYS A 11 2.28 -20.27 1.97
C CYS A 11 1.05 -19.37 2.03
N PHE A 12 0.12 -19.58 1.09
CA PHE A 12 -1.17 -18.89 0.90
C PHE A 12 -1.19 -17.67 -0.04
N ILE A 13 -0.65 -17.81 -1.25
CA ILE A 13 -1.22 -17.09 -2.39
C ILE A 13 -1.71 -18.12 -3.40
N GLY A 14 -2.99 -18.52 -3.26
CA GLY A 14 -3.73 -19.10 -4.37
C GLY A 14 -3.93 -18.00 -5.41
N VAL A 15 -3.13 -18.00 -6.47
CA VAL A 15 -3.23 -17.04 -7.57
C VAL A 15 -4.27 -17.57 -8.56
N GLY A 16 -5.48 -17.03 -8.49
CA GLY A 16 -6.41 -17.07 -9.61
C GLY A 16 -5.96 -16.03 -10.63
N SER A 17 -5.57 -16.48 -11.82
CA SER A 17 -5.23 -15.64 -12.97
C SER A 17 -6.47 -14.92 -13.50
N GLY A 18 -6.89 -13.86 -12.81
CA GLY A 18 -7.90 -12.93 -13.29
C GLY A 18 -7.30 -11.53 -13.22
N ASP A 19 -6.97 -10.97 -14.38
CA ASP A 19 -6.49 -9.59 -14.53
C ASP A 19 -7.63 -8.58 -14.34
N SER A 20 -8.54 -8.85 -13.40
CA SER A 20 -9.60 -7.93 -13.02
C SER A 20 -9.03 -6.87 -12.10
N SER A 21 -9.54 -5.64 -12.22
CA SER A 21 -9.22 -4.53 -11.30
C SER A 21 -9.34 -4.95 -9.83
N ASP A 22 -10.33 -5.81 -9.54
CA ASP A 22 -10.60 -6.30 -8.18
C ASP A 22 -9.51 -7.25 -7.68
N GLY A 23 -8.94 -8.08 -8.57
CA GLY A 23 -7.78 -8.92 -8.27
C GLY A 23 -6.52 -8.09 -7.98
N LEU A 24 -6.26 -7.07 -8.79
CA LEU A 24 -5.12 -6.17 -8.61
C LEU A 24 -5.23 -5.35 -7.33
N LEU A 25 -6.43 -4.85 -7.00
CA LEU A 25 -6.68 -4.10 -5.78
C LEU A 25 -6.37 -4.97 -4.56
N GLY A 26 -6.87 -6.21 -4.51
CA GLY A 26 -6.62 -7.13 -3.40
C GLY A 26 -5.12 -7.45 -3.21
N VAL A 27 -4.37 -7.66 -4.30
CA VAL A 27 -2.92 -7.88 -4.24
C VAL A 27 -2.20 -6.63 -3.74
N ALA A 28 -2.50 -5.46 -4.31
CA ALA A 28 -1.90 -4.19 -3.92
C ALA A 28 -2.19 -3.86 -2.45
N SER A 29 -3.43 -4.02 -2.00
CA SER A 29 -3.83 -3.79 -0.61
C SER A 29 -3.02 -4.62 0.38
N ARG A 30 -2.77 -5.89 0.07
CA ARG A 30 -1.96 -6.78 0.93
C ARG A 30 -0.49 -6.36 0.97
N LEU A 31 0.09 -6.04 -0.18
CA LEU A 31 1.50 -5.64 -0.27
C LEU A 31 1.75 -4.28 0.41
N VAL A 32 0.85 -3.32 0.23
CA VAL A 32 0.91 -2.01 0.93
C VAL A 32 0.76 -2.20 2.44
N HIS A 33 -0.21 -3.01 2.89
CA HIS A 33 -0.40 -3.30 4.31
C HIS A 33 0.83 -3.94 4.95
N GLN A 34 1.46 -4.91 4.26
CA GLN A 34 2.72 -5.51 4.71
C GLN A 34 3.86 -4.49 4.76
N ALA A 35 3.99 -3.64 3.74
CA ALA A 35 5.01 -2.60 3.71
C ALA A 35 4.82 -1.57 4.85
N ASP A 36 3.58 -1.19 5.15
CA ASP A 36 3.25 -0.29 6.26
C ASP A 36 3.61 -0.92 7.61
N PHE A 37 3.26 -2.19 7.82
CA PHE A 37 3.59 -2.90 9.05
C PHE A 37 5.10 -2.97 9.31
N LEU A 38 5.92 -3.07 8.24
CA LEU A 38 7.38 -3.08 8.37
C LEU A 38 7.95 -1.69 8.70
N GLN A 39 7.22 -0.61 8.42
CA GLN A 39 7.63 0.76 8.70
C GLN A 39 7.09 1.23 10.05
N HIS A 40 7.98 1.36 11.04
CA HIS A 40 7.63 1.84 12.36
C HIS A 40 7.39 3.37 12.37
N ASN A 41 6.59 3.88 13.32
CA ASN A 41 6.27 5.31 13.48
C ASN A 41 5.62 5.95 12.24
N ARG A 42 4.74 5.20 11.56
CA ARG A 42 3.91 5.67 10.44
C ARG A 42 2.44 5.39 10.73
N HIS A 43 1.58 5.65 9.74
CA HIS A 43 0.19 5.21 9.74
C HIS A 43 -0.05 4.22 8.59
N TYR A 44 -1.02 3.33 8.78
CA TYR A 44 -1.47 2.43 7.73
C TYR A 44 -2.16 3.20 6.60
N ARG A 45 -2.09 2.64 5.39
CA ARG A 45 -2.67 3.22 4.17
C ARG A 45 -3.63 2.24 3.51
N ASN A 46 -4.74 2.78 3.02
CA ASN A 46 -5.74 2.06 2.25
C ASN A 46 -5.53 2.31 0.76
N VAL A 47 -5.44 1.24 -0.03
CA VAL A 47 -5.41 1.32 -1.49
C VAL A 47 -6.83 1.48 -1.98
N ILE A 48 -7.10 2.59 -2.67
CA ILE A 48 -8.42 2.92 -3.22
C ILE A 48 -8.49 2.71 -4.73
N HIS A 49 -7.33 2.67 -5.39
CA HIS A 49 -7.25 2.39 -6.82
C HIS A 49 -5.93 1.69 -7.15
N ALA A 50 -5.99 0.73 -8.05
CA ALA A 50 -4.84 0.02 -8.60
C ALA A 50 -5.00 -0.14 -10.10
N THR A 51 -3.97 0.23 -10.86
CA THR A 51 -3.93 0.10 -12.32
C THR A 51 -2.63 -0.56 -12.71
N ARG A 52 -2.70 -1.59 -13.57
CA ARG A 52 -1.51 -2.22 -14.15
C ARG A 52 -0.90 -1.31 -15.21
N GLU A 53 0.42 -1.26 -15.23
CA GLU A 53 1.22 -0.60 -16.24
C GLU A 53 2.10 -1.62 -16.96
N ASP A 54 2.49 -1.29 -18.20
CA ASP A 54 3.45 -2.09 -18.93
C ASP A 54 4.80 -2.12 -18.21
N SER A 55 5.39 -3.32 -18.16
CA SER A 55 6.65 -3.60 -17.47
C SER A 55 7.35 -4.75 -18.18
N GLU A 56 8.65 -4.61 -18.37
CA GLU A 56 9.50 -5.65 -18.97
C GLU A 56 9.84 -6.74 -17.94
N ASP A 57 9.95 -6.38 -16.66
CA ASP A 57 10.46 -7.24 -15.58
C ASP A 57 9.39 -7.53 -14.50
N GLY A 58 8.22 -8.04 -14.89
CA GLY A 58 7.18 -8.49 -13.97
C GLY A 58 6.01 -7.52 -13.77
N LEU A 59 5.49 -7.41 -12.55
CA LEU A 59 4.28 -6.64 -12.24
C LEU A 59 4.61 -5.21 -11.83
N LYS A 60 4.01 -4.24 -12.52
CA LYS A 60 4.04 -2.82 -12.15
C LYS A 60 2.64 -2.28 -11.99
N LEU A 61 2.35 -1.69 -10.84
CA LEU A 61 1.06 -1.10 -10.51
C LEU A 61 1.20 0.38 -10.14
N LYS A 62 0.38 1.24 -10.74
CA LYS A 62 0.10 2.58 -10.22
C LYS A 62 -1.04 2.51 -9.22
N LEU A 63 -0.78 3.02 -8.03
CA LEU A 63 -1.71 2.98 -6.92
C LEU A 63 -2.11 4.40 -6.50
N ARG A 64 -3.38 4.55 -6.12
CA ARG A 64 -3.83 5.68 -5.30
C ARG A 64 -4.15 5.16 -3.92
N VAL A 65 -3.55 5.79 -2.91
CA VAL A 65 -3.73 5.39 -1.51
C VAL A 65 -4.15 6.57 -0.65
N ILE A 66 -4.81 6.27 0.46
CA ILE A 66 -5.20 7.22 1.49
C ILE A 66 -4.55 6.79 2.81
N GLU A 67 -3.92 7.74 3.51
CA GLU A 67 -3.40 7.48 4.86
C GLU A 67 -4.55 7.47 5.87
N THR A 68 -4.50 6.52 6.81
CA THR A 68 -5.46 6.41 7.91
C THR A 68 -4.92 7.06 9.18
N VAL A 69 -5.75 7.22 10.21
CA VAL A 69 -5.31 7.62 11.55
C VAL A 69 -4.65 6.48 12.34
N CYS A 70 -4.70 5.24 11.85
CA CYS A 70 -4.23 4.07 12.57
C CYS A 70 -2.71 3.95 12.47
N SER A 71 -2.04 3.98 13.62
CA SER A 71 -0.57 3.89 13.71
C SER A 71 -0.05 2.48 13.44
N THR A 72 1.09 2.40 12.75
CA THR A 72 1.84 1.15 12.52
C THR A 72 2.58 0.65 13.76
N ASN A 73 2.55 1.40 14.87
CA ASN A 73 3.09 0.96 16.17
C ASN A 73 2.33 -0.24 16.76
N HIS A 74 1.13 -0.51 16.26
CA HIS A 74 0.36 -1.70 16.58
C HIS A 74 0.19 -2.57 15.33
N ALA A 75 0.38 -3.87 15.48
CA ALA A 75 0.09 -4.84 14.44
C ALA A 75 -1.43 -4.94 14.25
N LEU A 76 -1.95 -4.38 13.16
CA LEU A 76 -3.37 -4.42 12.82
C LEU A 76 -3.56 -5.36 11.64
N PHE A 77 -4.55 -6.25 11.69
CA PHE A 77 -4.88 -7.07 10.53
C PHE A 77 -5.56 -6.22 9.45
N ILE A 78 -5.37 -6.58 8.18
CA ILE A 78 -5.81 -5.77 7.04
C ILE A 78 -7.32 -5.43 7.08
N GLY A 79 -8.18 -6.38 7.48
CA GLY A 79 -9.63 -6.12 7.60
C GLY A 79 -9.99 -5.02 8.59
N TYR A 80 -9.20 -4.82 9.65
CA TYR A 80 -9.40 -3.73 10.60
C TYR A 80 -9.01 -2.39 10.00
N VAL A 81 -7.87 -2.36 9.30
CA VAL A 81 -7.33 -1.18 8.61
C VAL A 81 -8.28 -0.65 7.54
N TYR A 82 -8.99 -1.54 6.83
CA TYR A 82 -9.99 -1.19 5.82
C TYR A 82 -11.41 -0.98 6.40
N SER A 83 -11.58 -1.06 7.72
CA SER A 83 -12.85 -0.82 8.39
C SER A 83 -13.01 0.65 8.81
N SER A 84 -14.22 1.02 9.23
CA SER A 84 -14.51 2.35 9.78
C SER A 84 -13.77 2.64 11.11
N ALA A 85 -13.11 1.65 11.72
CA ALA A 85 -12.27 1.84 12.90
C ALA A 85 -10.94 2.56 12.57
N CYS A 86 -10.51 2.55 11.30
CA CYS A 86 -9.32 3.26 10.82
C CYS A 86 -9.71 4.28 9.74
N PRO A 87 -10.35 5.40 10.13
CA PRO A 87 -10.74 6.44 9.18
C PRO A 87 -9.52 7.15 8.57
N ASP A 88 -9.78 7.87 7.49
CA ASP A 88 -8.78 8.67 6.77
C ASP A 88 -8.17 9.77 7.67
N SER A 89 -6.86 10.00 7.55
CA SER A 89 -6.15 11.02 8.33
C SER A 89 -6.42 12.44 7.84
N HIS A 90 -6.85 12.60 6.58
CA HIS A 90 -7.01 13.87 5.88
C HIS A 90 -5.75 14.76 5.83
N VAL A 91 -4.57 14.23 6.15
CA VAL A 91 -3.30 14.96 6.10
C VAL A 91 -2.85 15.20 4.66
N TYR A 92 -3.06 14.20 3.79
CA TYR A 92 -2.68 14.23 2.39
C TYR A 92 -3.91 14.27 1.49
N SER A 93 -3.90 15.16 0.49
CA SER A 93 -4.96 15.26 -0.52
C SER A 93 -4.92 14.09 -1.50
N SER A 94 -3.73 13.56 -1.76
CA SER A 94 -3.52 12.34 -2.53
C SER A 94 -2.14 11.77 -2.25
N ILE A 95 -2.07 10.44 -2.09
CA ILE A 95 -0.81 9.71 -2.11
C ILE A 95 -0.83 8.83 -3.36
N LYS A 96 0.19 9.00 -4.22
CA LYS A 96 0.36 8.21 -5.45
C LYS A 96 1.56 7.31 -5.26
N CYS A 97 1.38 6.01 -5.45
CA CYS A 97 2.46 5.05 -5.32
C CYS A 97 2.68 4.26 -6.62
N VAL A 98 3.92 3.80 -6.80
CA VAL A 98 4.31 2.80 -7.79
C VAL A 98 4.76 1.56 -7.02
N LEU A 99 4.08 0.44 -7.27
CA LEU A 99 4.41 -0.86 -6.72
C LEU A 99 4.99 -1.72 -7.84
N THR A 100 6.21 -2.20 -7.66
CA THR A 100 6.89 -3.07 -8.61
C THR A 100 7.23 -4.40 -7.93
N VAL A 101 6.90 -5.50 -8.59
CA VAL A 101 7.22 -6.86 -8.15
C VAL A 101 7.88 -7.56 -9.33
N ASN A 102 9.12 -8.02 -9.14
CA ASN A 102 9.82 -8.73 -10.21
C ASN A 102 9.24 -10.13 -10.46
N ASP A 103 9.56 -10.76 -11.60
CA ASP A 103 8.99 -12.04 -12.02
C ASP A 103 9.17 -13.18 -11.00
N ASN A 104 10.30 -13.18 -10.29
CA ASN A 104 10.58 -14.19 -9.26
C ASN A 104 9.97 -13.84 -7.88
N GLN A 105 9.25 -12.72 -7.78
CA GLN A 105 8.56 -12.22 -6.58
C GLN A 105 9.45 -12.04 -5.34
N THR A 106 10.76 -11.89 -5.55
CA THR A 106 11.74 -11.71 -4.45
C THR A 106 12.00 -10.24 -4.13
N ASN A 107 11.71 -9.36 -5.07
CA ASN A 107 11.91 -7.93 -4.93
C ASN A 107 10.57 -7.21 -5.07
N VAL A 108 10.10 -6.66 -3.95
CA VAL A 108 8.91 -5.83 -3.87
C VAL A 108 9.34 -4.41 -3.51
N VAL A 109 9.12 -3.48 -4.42
CA VAL A 109 9.46 -2.06 -4.23
C VAL A 109 8.17 -1.25 -4.21
N LEU A 110 7.99 -0.44 -3.17
CA LEU A 110 6.87 0.49 -3.02
C LEU A 110 7.39 1.92 -2.86
N GLU A 111 7.24 2.72 -3.90
CA GLU A 111 7.63 4.13 -3.92
C GLU A 111 6.39 5.01 -3.92
N CYS A 112 6.35 6.03 -3.06
CA CYS A 112 5.17 6.88 -2.91
C CYS A 112 5.53 8.37 -2.91
N ASN A 113 4.69 9.15 -3.57
CA ASN A 113 4.71 10.60 -3.54
C ASN A 113 3.48 11.13 -2.79
N TYR A 114 3.71 12.04 -1.85
CA TYR A 114 2.73 12.56 -0.91
C TYR A 114 2.37 14.00 -1.28
N LEU A 115 1.11 14.24 -1.61
CA LEU A 115 0.59 15.58 -1.85
C LEU A 115 -0.21 16.01 -0.63
N LEU A 116 0.25 17.07 0.05
CA LEU A 116 -0.43 17.63 1.22
C LEU A 116 -1.78 18.24 0.85
N VAL A 117 -2.70 18.33 1.81
CA VAL A 117 -3.87 19.19 1.69
C VAL A 117 -3.42 20.64 1.88
N GLU A 118 -3.63 21.50 0.88
CA GLU A 118 -3.49 22.94 1.08
C GLU A 118 -4.67 23.44 1.91
N HIS A 119 -4.43 23.77 3.19
CA HIS A 119 -5.37 24.55 3.96
C HIS A 119 -5.38 25.98 3.42
N ILE A 120 -6.22 26.27 2.44
CA ILE A 120 -6.56 27.65 2.11
C ILE A 120 -7.28 28.22 3.34
N GLN A 121 -6.55 28.97 4.17
CA GLN A 121 -7.19 29.84 5.14
C GLN A 121 -8.00 30.86 4.35
N ARG A 122 -9.31 30.60 4.19
CA ARG A 122 -10.26 31.67 3.93
C ARG A 122 -10.20 32.59 5.15
N GLN A 123 -9.34 33.60 5.09
CA GLN A 123 -9.55 34.81 5.86
C GLN A 123 -10.82 35.43 5.28
N GLU A 124 -11.93 35.24 5.98
CA GLU A 124 -13.13 36.05 5.76
C GLU A 124 -12.74 37.51 6.05
N ILE A 125 -12.86 38.34 5.02
CA ILE A 125 -12.77 39.81 5.09
C ILE A 125 -14.11 40.34 5.58
#